data_AF-A0A7C2N915-F1
#
_entry.id   AF-A0A7C2N915-F1
#
_cell.length_a   1.000
_cell.length_b   1.000
_cell.length_c   1.000
_cell.angle_alpha   90.00
_cell.angle_beta   90.00
_cell.angle_gamma   90.00
#
_symmetry.space_group_name_H-M   'P 1'
#
loop_
_entity.id
_entity.type
_entity.pdbx_description
1 polymer ?
#
loop_
_entity_poly.entity_id
_entity_poly.type
_entity_poly.pdbx_seq_one_letter_code
_entity_poly.pdbx_strand_id
1 'polypeptide(L)' 'MLLIVNPAAAGGRLGKQWPRVRSLLESVGLKVPQAFTRAPGHATELAAEAVAKGTEA' A
#
# COMPACT_ATOMS: atom_id res chain seq x y z
N MET A 1 9.32 6.94 -0.71
CA MET A 1 7.99 6.62 -0.14
C MET A 1 7.26 5.57 -0.97
N LEU A 2 6.77 4.48 -0.35
CA LEU A 2 5.99 3.39 -0.96
C LEU A 2 4.67 3.21 -0.18
N LEU A 3 3.54 3.04 -0.88
CA LEU A 3 2.27 2.73 -0.24
C LEU A 3 2.00 1.22 -0.21
N ILE A 4 2.00 0.63 0.99
CA ILE A 4 1.68 -0.79 1.18
C ILE A 4 0.20 -0.93 1.52
N VAL A 5 -0.54 -1.69 0.72
CA VAL A 5 -1.98 -1.86 0.81
C VAL A 5 -2.32 -3.30 1.15
N ASN A 6 -3.16 -3.51 2.18
CA ASN A 6 -3.72 -4.82 2.48
C ASN A 6 -5.18 -4.92 2.01
N PRO A 7 -5.48 -5.54 0.86
CA PRO A 7 -6.86 -5.65 0.36
C PRO A 7 -7.82 -6.36 1.32
N ALA A 8 -7.31 -7.29 2.13
CA ALA A 8 -8.09 -8.07 3.08
C ALA A 8 -8.39 -7.30 4.38
N ALA A 9 -7.80 -6.12 4.60
CA ALA A 9 -8.05 -5.32 5.79
C ALA A 9 -9.54 -4.97 5.95
N ALA A 10 -9.97 -4.82 7.21
CA ALA A 10 -11.35 -4.55 7.58
C ALA A 10 -12.36 -5.56 6.98
N GLY A 11 -11.98 -6.85 6.93
CA GLY A 11 -12.82 -7.92 6.37
C GLY A 11 -12.96 -7.85 4.84
N GLY A 12 -11.92 -7.39 4.15
CA GLY A 12 -11.92 -7.20 2.69
C GLY A 12 -12.61 -5.93 2.20
N ARG A 13 -13.14 -5.09 3.10
CA ARG A 13 -13.78 -3.81 2.73
C ARG A 13 -12.78 -2.85 2.09
N LEU A 14 -11.53 -2.82 2.55
CA LEU A 14 -10.50 -1.96 1.97
C LEU A 14 -10.27 -2.31 0.49
N GLY A 15 -10.12 -3.59 0.14
CA GLY A 15 -9.94 -4.01 -1.24
C GLY A 15 -11.09 -3.56 -2.16
N LYS A 16 -12.34 -3.64 -1.69
CA LYS A 16 -13.52 -3.18 -2.45
C LYS A 16 -13.54 -1.67 -2.64
N GLN A 17 -13.11 -0.92 -1.63
CA GLN A 17 -13.12 0.55 -1.64
C GLN A 17 -11.83 1.16 -2.22
N TRP A 18 -10.83 0.33 -2.52
CA TRP A 18 -9.50 0.79 -2.92
C TRP A 18 -9.51 1.80 -4.08
N PRO A 19 -10.29 1.62 -5.18
CA PRO A 19 -10.33 2.62 -6.25
C PRO A 19 -10.71 4.02 -5.75
N ARG A 20 -11.69 4.12 -4.84
CA ARG A 20 -12.12 5.40 -4.25
C ARG A 20 -11.07 5.98 -3.33
N VAL A 21 -10.46 5.15 -2.47
CA VAL A 21 -9.39 5.59 -1.55
C VAL A 21 -8.20 6.10 -2.35
N ARG A 22 -7.79 5.39 -3.39
CA ARG A 22 -6.72 5.79 -4.29
C ARG A 22 -6.99 7.15 -4.93
N SER A 23 -8.19 7.38 -5.48
CA SER A 23 -8.53 8.68 -6.05
C SER A 23 -8.46 9.82 -5.03
N LEU A 24 -8.85 9.57 -3.77
CA LEU A 24 -8.73 10.56 -2.71
C LEU A 24 -7.26 10.87 -2.39
N LEU A 25 -6.41 9.85 -2.26
CA LEU A 25 -4.98 10.02 -2.03
C LEU A 25 -4.31 10.79 -3.18
N GLU A 26 -4.64 10.45 -4.43
CA GLU A 26 -4.12 11.16 -5.60
C GLU A 26 -4.61 12.62 -5.63
N SER A 27 -5.85 12.91 -5.20
CA SER A 27 -6.40 14.27 -5.16
C SER A 27 -5.69 15.20 -4.17
N VAL A 28 -5.05 14.64 -3.13
CA VAL A 28 -4.23 15.39 -2.17
C VAL A 28 -2.74 15.36 -2.51
N GLY A 29 -2.38 14.91 -3.71
CA GLY A 29 -1.00 14.88 -4.21
C GLY A 29 -0.20 13.64 -3.85
N LEU A 30 -0.80 12.64 -3.16
CA LEU A 30 -0.10 11.41 -2.79
C LEU A 30 -0.14 10.39 -3.95
N LYS A 31 0.67 10.65 -4.98
CA LYS A 31 0.83 9.78 -6.16
C LYS A 31 2.17 9.03 -6.09
N VAL A 32 2.24 8.05 -5.20
CA VAL A 32 3.44 7.22 -4.96
C VAL A 32 3.23 5.78 -5.47
N PRO A 33 4.30 5.00 -5.73
CA PRO A 33 4.18 3.58 -6.03
C PRO A 33 3.36 2.84 -4.97
N GLN A 34 2.65 1.79 -5.40
CA GLN A 34 1.80 0.97 -4.53
C GLN A 34 2.20 -0.50 -4.60
N ALA A 35 2.20 -1.17 -3.46
CA ALA A 35 2.41 -2.62 -3.34
C ALA A 35 1.27 -3.25 -2.54
N PHE A 36 0.79 -4.41 -3.00
CA PHE A 36 -0.33 -5.11 -2.36
C PHE A 36 0.16 -6.34 -1.60
N THR A 37 -0.26 -6.48 -0.35
CA THR A 37 0.00 -7.67 0.45
C THR A 37 -0.79 -8.86 -0.09
N ARG A 38 -0.29 -10.08 0.17
CA ARG A 38 -0.86 -11.33 -0.37
C ARG A 38 -1.04 -12.41 0.70
N ALA A 39 -0.32 -12.29 1.80
CA ALA A 39 -0.32 -13.22 2.92
C ALA A 39 0.03 -12.45 4.22
N PRO A 40 -0.21 -13.05 5.40
CA PRO A 40 0.35 -12.55 6.66
C PRO A 40 1.86 -12.35 6.57
N GLY A 41 2.40 -11.30 7.19
CA GLY A 41 3.84 -10.97 7.16
C GLY A 41 4.33 -10.23 5.90
N HIS A 42 3.62 -10.33 4.77
CA HIS A 42 4.07 -9.74 3.49
C HIS A 42 4.25 -8.20 3.54
N ALA A 43 3.52 -7.48 4.40
CA ALA A 43 3.72 -6.04 4.59
C ALA A 43 5.13 -5.71 5.10
N THR A 44 5.65 -6.52 6.03
CA THR A 44 6.99 -6.35 6.61
C THR A 44 8.06 -6.64 5.56
N GLU A 45 7.87 -7.70 4.76
CA GLU A 45 8.76 -8.05 3.65
C GLU A 45 8.86 -6.90 2.64
N LEU A 46 7.71 -6.34 2.21
CA LEU A 46 7.65 -5.21 1.29
C LEU A 46 8.34 -3.96 1.85
N ALA A 47 8.17 -3.68 3.15
CA ALA A 47 8.81 -2.54 3.79
C ALA A 47 10.35 -2.73 3.86
N ALA A 48 10.81 -3.92 4.23
CA ALA A 48 12.24 -4.23 4.26
C ALA A 48 12.88 -4.12 2.87
N GLU A 49 12.21 -4.64 1.83
CA GLU A 49 12.65 -4.48 0.45
C GLU A 49 12.72 -3.02 0.00
N ALA A 50 11.73 -2.20 0.37
CA ALA A 50 11.69 -0.79 -0.01
C ALA A 50 12.89 -0.04 0.57
N VAL A 51 13.20 -0.26 1.84
CA VAL A 51 14.39 0.31 2.51
C VAL A 51 15.67 -0.17 1.83
N ALA A 52 15.80 -1.48 1.56
CA ALA A 52 16.98 -2.03 0.88
C ALA A 52 17.20 -1.46 -0.53
N LYS A 53 16.11 -1.08 -1.23
CA LYS A 53 16.15 -0.45 -2.56
C LYS A 53 16.44 1.06 -2.51
N GLY A 54 16.68 1.63 -1.33
CA GLY A 54 16.90 3.07 -1.16
C GLY A 54 15.64 3.92 -1.34
N THR A 55 14.45 3.31 -1.18
CA THR A 55 13.20 4.08 -1.15
C THR A 55 13.21 4.92 0.12
N GLU A 56 13.14 6.25 -0.03
CA GLU A 56 13.07 7.16 1.11
C GLU A 56 11.90 6.80 2.04
N ALA A 57 12.19 6.80 3.35
CA ALA A 57 11.23 6.50 4.42
C ALA A 57 10.28 7.67 4.65
#